data_AF-A0A284VRJ8-F1
#
_entry.id   AF-A0A284VRJ8-F1
#
_cell.length_a   1.000
_cell.length_b   1.000
_cell.length_c   1.000
_cell.angle_alpha   90.00
_cell.angle_beta   90.00
_cell.angle_gamma   90.00
#
_symmetry.space_group_name_H-M   'P 1'
#
loop_
_entity.id
_entity.type
_entity.pdbx_description
1 polymer ?
#
loop_
_entity_poly.entity_id
_entity_poly.type
_entity_poly.pdbx_seq_one_letter_code
_entity_poly.pdbx_strand_id
1 'polypeptide(L)' 'MIDFNSLPLYSKIALIAGYSVGFFSFVLVLRYPIILILMKYSPEYREFIKRTLARKKQKLS' A
#
# COMPACT_ATOMS: atom_id res chain seq x y z
N MET A 1 -18.04 -24.65 -2.75
CA MET A 1 -16.91 -23.95 -3.39
C MET A 1 -17.46 -23.14 -4.54
N ILE A 2 -17.14 -21.86 -4.64
CA ILE A 2 -17.49 -21.09 -5.84
C ILE A 2 -16.62 -21.62 -6.97
N ASP A 3 -17.23 -22.24 -7.97
CA ASP A 3 -16.54 -22.88 -9.06
C ASP A 3 -16.06 -21.82 -10.07
N PHE A 4 -14.81 -21.39 -9.92
CA PHE A 4 -14.24 -20.29 -10.71
C PHE A 4 -14.26 -20.55 -12.22
N ASN A 5 -14.38 -21.81 -12.65
CA ASN A 5 -14.42 -22.18 -14.05
C ASN A 5 -15.80 -22.06 -14.70
N SER A 6 -16.89 -22.11 -13.93
CA SER A 6 -18.26 -22.00 -14.45
C SER A 6 -18.76 -20.56 -14.60
N LEU A 7 -18.02 -19.57 -14.07
CA LEU A 7 -18.40 -18.16 -14.15
C LEU A 7 -18.21 -17.58 -15.57
N PRO A 8 -19.16 -16.75 -16.04
CA PRO A 8 -18.98 -15.96 -17.24
C PRO A 8 -17.70 -15.11 -17.16
N LEU A 9 -17.03 -14.95 -18.30
CA LEU A 9 -15.72 -14.29 -18.38
C LEU A 9 -15.74 -12.87 -17.77
N TYR A 10 -16.83 -12.12 -17.98
CA TYR A 10 -17.07 -10.82 -17.37
C TYR A 10 -17.12 -10.86 -15.83
N SER A 11 -17.80 -11.85 -15.25
CA SER A 11 -17.90 -12.00 -13.80
C SER A 11 -16.55 -12.32 -13.17
N LYS A 12 -15.71 -13.11 -13.84
CA LYS A 12 -14.32 -13.38 -13.38
C LYS A 12 -13.48 -12.11 -13.36
N ILE A 13 -13.54 -11.32 -14.43
CA ILE A 13 -12.79 -10.05 -14.54
C ILE A 13 -13.26 -9.08 -13.45
N ALA A 14 -14.57 -8.92 -13.26
CA ALA A 14 -15.13 -8.05 -12.23
C ALA A 14 -14.66 -8.46 -10.82
N LEU A 15 -14.60 -9.76 -10.56
CA LEU A 15 -14.15 -10.29 -9.27
C LEU A 15 -12.64 -10.03 -9.04
N ILE A 16 -11.80 -10.27 -10.04
CA ILE A 16 -10.36 -10.01 -9.98
C ILE A 16 -10.10 -8.51 -9.81
N ALA A 17 -10.81 -7.67 -10.56
CA ALA A 17 -10.68 -6.22 -10.47
C ALA A 17 -11.12 -5.71 -9.08
N GLY A 18 -12.29 -6.14 -8.59
CA GLY A 18 -12.78 -5.78 -7.27
C GLY A 18 -11.83 -6.22 -6.15
N TYR A 19 -11.32 -7.45 -6.23
CA TYR A 19 -10.34 -7.96 -5.27
C TYR A 19 -9.04 -7.16 -5.31
N SER A 20 -8.55 -6.83 -6.50
CA SER A 20 -7.32 -6.04 -6.68
C SER A 20 -7.47 -4.66 -6.04
N VAL A 21 -8.58 -3.94 -6.31
CA VAL A 21 -8.84 -2.63 -5.71
C VAL A 21 -8.92 -2.72 -4.18
N GLY A 22 -9.60 -3.73 -3.65
CA GLY A 22 -9.67 -4.00 -2.21
C GLY A 22 -8.29 -4.26 -1.60
N PHE A 23 -7.47 -5.07 -2.25
CA PHE A 23 -6.12 -5.38 -1.82
C PHE A 23 -5.21 -4.14 -1.83
N PHE A 24 -5.23 -3.34 -2.90
CA PHE A 24 -4.47 -2.09 -2.97
C PHE A 24 -4.89 -1.11 -1.87
N SER A 25 -6.19 -1.02 -1.60
CA SER A 25 -6.71 -0.17 -0.51
C SER A 25 -6.21 -0.66 0.86
N PHE A 26 -6.22 -1.97 1.09
CA PHE A 26 -5.70 -2.56 2.32
C PHE A 26 -4.20 -2.29 2.51
N VAL A 27 -3.39 -2.48 1.47
CA VAL A 27 -1.95 -2.16 1.50
C VAL A 27 -1.71 -0.67 1.76
N LEU A 28 -2.53 0.21 1.18
CA LEU A 28 -2.46 1.66 1.42
C LEU A 28 -2.77 2.03 2.87
N VAL A 29 -3.72 1.35 3.52
CA VAL A 29 -3.99 1.56 4.95
C VAL A 29 -2.79 1.09 5.79
N LEU A 30 -2.21 -0.06 5.43
CA LEU A 30 -1.04 -0.60 6.13
C LEU A 30 0.25 0.18 5.89
N ARG A 31 0.33 1.05 4.88
CA ARG A 31 1.55 1.82 4.58
C ARG A 31 2.03 2.62 5.79
N TYR A 32 1.11 3.27 6.50
CA TYR A 32 1.43 4.14 7.63
C TYR A 32 1.94 3.36 8.85
N PRO A 33 1.26 2.30 9.33
CA PRO A 33 1.79 1.52 10.43
C PRO A 33 3.12 0.84 10.07
N ILE A 34 3.32 0.39 8.82
CA ILE A 34 4.62 -0.15 8.38
C ILE A 34 5.72 0.90 8.51
N ILE A 35 5.49 2.12 8.01
CA ILE A 35 6.45 3.23 8.14
C ILE A 35 6.74 3.55 9.61
N LEU A 36 5.71 3.58 10.47
CA LEU A 36 5.87 3.84 11.91
C LEU A 36 6.67 2.74 12.61
N ILE A 37 6.41 1.48 12.29
CA ILE A 37 7.16 0.32 12.80
C ILE A 37 8.62 0.43 12.36
N LEU A 38 8.88 0.67 11.08
CA LEU A 38 10.23 0.84 10.55
C LEU A 38 10.97 2.01 11.21
N MET A 39 10.30 3.14 11.43
CA MET A 39 10.88 4.27 12.17
C MET A 39 11.18 3.97 13.64
N LYS A 40 10.43 3.05 14.26
CA LYS A 40 10.62 2.63 15.66
C LYS A 40 11.80 1.68 15.81
N TYR A 41 11.93 0.70 14.92
CA TYR A 41 12.94 -0.37 15.04
C TYR A 41 14.25 -0.06 14.30
N SER A 42 14.23 0.72 13.22
CA SER A 42 15.42 1.03 12.43
C SER A 42 15.82 2.51 12.57
N PRO A 43 16.95 2.81 13.24
CA PRO A 43 17.44 4.18 13.35
C PRO A 43 17.88 4.75 11.98
N GLU A 44 18.42 3.91 11.09
CA GLU A 44 18.79 4.29 9.72
C GLU A 44 17.58 4.74 8.91
N TYR A 45 16.47 3.98 8.98
CA TYR A 45 15.23 4.33 8.32
C TYR A 45 14.66 5.65 8.86
N ARG A 46 14.75 5.87 10.17
CA ARG A 46 14.31 7.12 10.80
C ARG A 46 15.12 8.33 10.30
N GLU A 47 16.44 8.21 10.17
CA GLU A 47 17.27 9.26 9.59
C GLU A 47 16.92 9.53 8.12
N PHE A 48 16.73 8.47 7.34
CA PHE A 48 16.31 8.57 5.94
C PHE A 48 15.00 9.35 5.78
N ILE A 49 13.98 9.04 6.59
CA ILE A 49 12.69 9.75 6.58
C ILE A 49 12.89 11.23 6.96
N LYS A 50 13.67 11.54 7.99
CA LYS A 50 13.94 12.93 8.39
C LYS A 50 14.59 13.73 7.26
N ARG A 51 15.62 13.19 6.60
CA ARG A 51 16.28 13.85 5.45
C ARG A 51 15.32 14.06 4.29
N THR A 52 14.47 13.06 4.01
CA THR A 52 13.45 13.13 2.95
C THR A 52 12.41 14.22 3.22
N LEU A 53 11.91 14.30 4.45
CA LEU A 53 10.97 15.34 4.87
C LEU A 53 11.58 16.75 4.81
N ALA A 54 12.84 16.90 5.23
CA ALA A 54 13.55 18.18 5.18
C ALA A 54 13.69 18.68 3.72
N ARG A 55 14.10 17.81 2.79
CA ARG A 55 14.19 18.15 1.36
C ARG A 55 12.83 18.53 0.77
N LYS A 56 11.77 17.81 1.13
CA LYS A 56 10.41 18.12 0.65
C LYS A 56 9.94 19.48 1.15
N LYS A 57 10.19 19.81 2.43
CA LYS A 57 9.86 21.12 3.02
C LYS A 57 10.61 22.25 2.31
N GLN A 58 11.88 22.03 1.99
CA GLN A 58 12.72 23.02 1.31
C GLN A 58 12.30 23.25 -0.15
N LYS A 59 11.74 22.25 -0.83
CA LYS A 59 11.18 22.38 -2.19
C LYS A 59 9.82 23.07 -2.23
N LEU A 60 9.12 23.17 -1.10
CA LEU A 60 7.81 23.82 -0.96
C LEU A 60 7.91 25.27 -0.48
N SER A 61 9.09 25.70 -0.02
CA SER A 61 9.40 27.08 0.40
C SER A 61 10.08 27.84 -0.72
#